data_AF-A0A8S9UPS5-F1
#
_entry.id   AF-A0A8S9UPS5-F1
#
_cell.length_a   1.000
_cell.length_b   1.000
_cell.length_c   1.000
_cell.angle_alpha   90.00
_cell.angle_beta   90.00
_cell.angle_gamma   90.00
#
_symmetry.space_group_name_H-M   'P 1'
#
loop_
_entity.id
_entity.type
_entity.pdbx_description
1 polymer ?
#
loop_
_entity_poly.entity_id
_entity_poly.type
_entity_poly.pdbx_seq_one_letter_code
_entity_poly.pdbx_strand_id
1 'polypeptide(L)'
;MQHLKAAHKGYKGLTNANGTLQPNITAFLSVDKNDSLNKWANWIVIKFLPIGFCEDHHTRACTKLPRVSRRTLKAHMFAVMKTVEEYIRKHPP
;
A
#
# COMPACT_ATOMS: atom_id res chain seq x y z
N MET A 1 -17.84 -5.34 0.94
CA MET A 1 -17.96 -6.57 1.77
C MET A 1 -18.81 -7.65 1.12
N GLN A 2 -20.04 -7.38 0.65
CA GLN A 2 -20.85 -8.41 -0.07
C GLN A 2 -20.19 -8.94 -1.34
N HIS A 3 -19.50 -8.09 -2.12
CA HIS A 3 -18.77 -8.53 -3.32
C HIS A 3 -17.62 -9.50 -3.01
N LEU A 4 -16.91 -9.33 -1.89
CA LEU A 4 -15.83 -10.24 -1.45
C LEU A 4 -16.39 -11.62 -1.05
N LYS A 5 -17.55 -11.63 -0.38
CA LYS A 5 -18.27 -12.85 -0.01
C LYS A 5 -18.71 -13.67 -1.22
N ALA A 6 -19.12 -13.00 -2.30
CA ALA A 6 -19.58 -13.64 -3.53
C ALA A 6 -18.43 -14.10 -4.45
N ALA A 7 -17.34 -13.34 -4.51
CA ALA A 7 -16.26 -13.57 -5.46
C ALA A 7 -15.19 -14.58 -4.99
N HIS A 8 -15.00 -14.77 -3.68
CA HIS A 8 -13.88 -15.54 -3.16
C HIS A 8 -14.31 -16.83 -2.42
N LYS A 9 -14.00 -17.99 -3.01
CA LYS A 9 -14.28 -19.31 -2.42
C LYS A 9 -13.69 -19.50 -1.01
N GLY A 10 -12.60 -18.81 -0.68
CA GLY A 10 -11.94 -18.86 0.63
C GLY A 10 -12.51 -17.91 1.69
N TYR A 11 -13.54 -17.12 1.39
CA TYR A 11 -14.05 -16.08 2.29
C TYR A 11 -14.50 -16.62 3.65
N LYS A 12 -15.10 -17.82 3.71
CA LYS A 12 -15.51 -18.47 4.98
C LYS A 12 -14.32 -18.78 5.90
N GLY A 13 -13.13 -19.03 5.34
CA GLY A 13 -11.91 -19.27 6.11
C GLY A 13 -11.30 -17.99 6.69
N LEU A 14 -11.75 -16.82 6.24
CA LEU A 14 -11.31 -15.51 6.71
C LEU A 14 -12.24 -14.92 7.77
N THR A 15 -13.32 -15.62 8.12
CA THR A 15 -14.33 -15.19 9.08
C THR A 15 -14.30 -16.01 10.36
N ASN A 16 -14.51 -15.33 11.50
CA ASN A 16 -14.74 -15.94 12.80
C ASN A 16 -16.11 -16.64 12.84
N ALA A 17 -16.38 -17.45 13.87
CA ALA A 17 -17.65 -18.16 14.06
C ALA A 17 -18.87 -17.22 14.13
N ASN A 18 -18.67 -15.96 14.54
CA ASN A 18 -19.70 -14.91 14.58
C ASN A 18 -19.92 -14.19 13.23
N GLY A 19 -19.27 -14.65 12.14
CA GLY A 19 -19.40 -14.09 10.80
C GLY A 19 -18.60 -12.82 10.52
N THR A 20 -17.85 -12.30 11.50
CA THR A 20 -16.93 -11.16 11.32
C THR A 20 -15.60 -11.61 10.69
N LEU A 21 -14.91 -10.73 9.96
CA LEU A 21 -13.56 -11.04 9.47
C LEU A 21 -12.57 -11.17 10.63
N GLN A 22 -11.58 -12.07 10.48
CA GLN A 22 -10.49 -12.19 11.44
C GLN A 22 -9.79 -10.83 11.64
N PRO A 23 -9.33 -10.50 12.87
CA PRO A 23 -8.78 -9.17 13.18
C PRO A 23 -7.61 -8.74 12.29
N ASN A 24 -6.74 -9.67 11.90
CA ASN A 24 -5.63 -9.42 10.97
C ASN A 24 -6.10 -9.03 9.56
N ILE A 25 -7.19 -9.64 9.07
CA ILE A 25 -7.78 -9.32 7.77
C ILE A 25 -8.47 -7.96 7.82
N THR A 26 -9.23 -7.70 8.89
CA THR A 26 -9.87 -6.40 9.12
C THR A 26 -8.83 -5.30 9.17
N ALA A 27 -7.76 -5.48 9.96
CA ALA A 27 -6.65 -4.52 10.03
C ALA A 27 -6.01 -4.27 8.66
N PHE A 28 -5.74 -5.32 7.87
CA PHE A 28 -5.17 -5.19 6.53
C PHE A 28 -6.08 -4.41 5.56
N LEU A 29 -7.41 -4.62 5.64
CA LEU A 29 -8.38 -3.91 4.81
C LEU A 29 -8.59 -2.47 5.24
N SER A 30 -8.42 -2.17 6.53
CA SER A 30 -8.54 -0.81 7.09
C SER A 30 -7.29 0.05 6.90
N VAL A 31 -6.16 -0.52 6.46
CA VAL A 31 -4.96 0.28 6.15
C VAL A 31 -5.26 1.19 4.96
N ASP A 32 -5.12 2.50 5.17
CA ASP A 32 -5.01 3.44 4.06
C ASP A 32 -3.70 3.15 3.32
N LYS A 33 -3.85 2.41 2.21
CA LYS A 33 -2.72 1.99 1.38
C LYS A 33 -2.04 3.19 0.74
N ASN A 34 -2.77 4.25 0.41
CA ASN A 34 -2.20 5.42 -0.25
C ASN A 34 -1.34 6.24 0.72
N ASP A 35 -1.82 6.47 1.94
CA ASP A 35 -1.03 7.16 2.97
C ASP A 35 0.25 6.38 3.30
N SER A 36 0.14 5.06 3.44
CA SER A 36 1.31 4.19 3.71
C SER A 36 2.33 4.22 2.57
N LEU A 37 1.86 4.17 1.31
CA LEU A 37 2.72 4.25 0.14
C LEU A 37 3.38 5.63 0.00
N ASN A 38 2.65 6.70 0.32
CA ASN A 38 3.18 8.06 0.33
C ASN A 38 4.25 8.25 1.40
N LYS A 39 4.07 7.70 2.61
CA LYS A 39 5.10 7.72 3.67
C LYS A 39 6.38 7.02 3.23
N TRP A 40 6.27 5.85 2.60
CA TRP A 40 7.41 5.14 2.04
C TRP A 40 8.11 5.93 0.92
N ALA A 41 7.34 6.44 -0.05
CA ALA A 41 7.89 7.21 -1.17
C ALA A 41 8.58 8.48 -0.68
N ASN A 42 7.96 9.21 0.26
CA ASN A 42 8.51 10.44 0.82
C ASN A 42 9.84 10.20 1.53
N TRP A 43 9.93 9.14 2.33
CA TRP A 43 11.18 8.80 3.02
C TRP A 43 12.30 8.49 2.02
N ILE A 44 12.00 7.66 1.01
CA ILE A 44 12.95 7.31 -0.04
C ILE A 44 13.45 8.55 -0.79
N VAL A 45 12.55 9.48 -1.13
CA VAL A 45 12.90 10.72 -1.85
C VAL A 45 13.71 11.68 -0.96
N ILE A 46 13.24 11.98 0.25
CA ILE A 46 13.90 12.93 1.16
C ILE A 46 15.30 12.47 1.57
N LYS A 47 15.47 11.17 1.79
CA LYS A 47 16.75 10.59 2.25
C LYS A 47 17.60 10.02 1.12
N PHE A 48 17.16 10.18 -0.13
CA PHE A 48 17.87 9.68 -1.31
C PHE A 48 18.22 8.18 -1.20
N LEU A 49 17.25 7.37 -0.79
CA LEU A 49 17.44 5.93 -0.56
C LEU A 49 17.07 5.12 -1.81
N PRO A 50 17.67 3.94 -2.01
CA PRO A 50 17.22 3.04 -3.07
C PRO A 50 15.78 2.56 -2.79
N ILE A 51 14.97 2.35 -3.84
CA ILE A 51 13.58 1.85 -3.67
C ILE A 51 13.55 0.50 -2.92
N GLY A 52 14.60 -0.32 -3.07
CA GLY A 52 14.76 -1.59 -2.34
C GLY A 52 14.83 -1.44 -0.82
N PHE A 53 15.05 -0.22 -0.30
CA PHE A 53 15.03 0.09 1.14
C PHE A 53 13.73 -0.36 1.83
N CYS A 54 12.59 -0.29 1.13
CA CYS A 54 11.31 -0.75 1.69
C CYS A 54 11.23 -2.27 1.93
N GLU A 55 12.16 -3.03 1.35
CA GLU A 55 12.26 -4.49 1.48
C GLU A 55 13.38 -4.94 2.41
N ASP A 56 14.26 -4.03 2.83
CA ASP A 56 15.38 -4.32 3.72
C ASP A 56 14.90 -4.91 5.06
N HIS A 57 15.57 -5.96 5.52
CA HIS A 57 15.16 -6.71 6.70
C HIS A 57 15.24 -5.86 7.97
N HIS A 58 16.33 -5.12 8.15
CA HIS A 58 16.52 -4.26 9.33
C HIS A 58 15.49 -3.14 9.34
N THR A 59 15.31 -2.47 8.20
CA THR A 59 14.31 -1.43 8.01
C THR A 59 12.91 -1.94 8.34
N ARG A 60 12.54 -3.12 7.85
CA ARG A 60 11.23 -3.75 8.13
C ARG A 60 11.03 -4.11 9.59
N ALA A 61 12.10 -4.46 10.31
CA ALA A 61 12.04 -4.77 11.73
C ALA A 61 11.89 -3.49 12.59
N CYS A 62 12.49 -2.38 12.15
CA CYS A 62 12.55 -1.15 12.93
C CYS A 62 11.46 -0.12 12.56
N THR A 63 10.85 -0.23 11.38
CA THR A 63 9.79 0.68 10.92
C THR A 63 8.41 0.28 11.43
N LYS A 64 7.56 1.27 11.71
CA LYS A 64 6.12 1.06 11.97
C LYS A 64 5.27 1.10 10.70
N LEU A 65 5.90 1.30 9.53
CA LEU A 65 5.17 1.36 8.26
C LEU A 65 4.73 -0.04 7.81
N PRO A 66 3.52 -0.19 7.23
CA PRO A 66 3.09 -1.44 6.63
C PRO A 66 4.07 -1.95 5.59
N ARG A 67 4.23 -3.28 5.52
CA ARG A 67 5.11 -3.92 4.55
C ARG A 67 4.64 -3.62 3.13
N VAL A 68 5.57 -3.18 2.29
CA VAL A 68 5.34 -2.96 0.87
C VAL A 68 6.42 -3.67 0.06
N SER A 69 6.06 -4.13 -1.14
CA SER A 69 7.03 -4.63 -2.11
C SER A 69 7.62 -3.49 -2.91
N ARG A 70 8.88 -3.61 -3.33
CA ARG A 70 9.55 -2.66 -4.22
C ARG A 70 8.74 -2.43 -5.50
N ARG A 71 8.11 -3.49 -6.02
CA ARG A 71 7.26 -3.43 -7.22
C ARG A 71 6.04 -2.55 -7.00
N THR A 72 5.33 -2.75 -5.88
CA THR A 72 4.14 -1.96 -5.54
C THR A 72 4.49 -0.50 -5.33
N LEU A 73 5.57 -0.23 -4.58
CA LEU A 73 6.00 1.13 -4.31
C LEU A 73 6.44 1.84 -5.59
N LYS A 74 7.20 1.16 -6.45
CA LYS A 74 7.59 1.69 -7.77
C LYS A 74 6.35 2.05 -8.60
N ALA A 75 5.38 1.14 -8.72
CA ALA A 75 4.15 1.41 -9.48
C ALA A 75 3.38 2.62 -8.95
N HIS A 76 3.29 2.76 -7.62
CA HIS A 76 2.67 3.92 -6.97
C HIS A 76 3.39 5.23 -7.32
N MET A 77 4.72 5.26 -7.18
CA MET A 77 5.52 6.44 -7.52
C MET A 77 5.36 6.83 -9.00
N PHE A 78 5.35 5.86 -9.92
CA PHE A 78 5.08 6.13 -11.34
C PHE A 78 3.68 6.68 -11.60
N ALA A 79 2.66 6.17 -10.91
CA ALA A 79 1.30 6.69 -11.02
C ALA A 79 1.23 8.16 -10.58
N VAL A 80 1.87 8.51 -9.45
CA VAL A 80 1.94 9.89 -8.96
C VAL A 80 2.64 10.80 -9.99
N MET A 81 3.80 10.38 -10.52
CA MET A 81 4.52 11.14 -11.55
C MET A 81 3.64 11.39 -12.78
N LYS A 82 2.97 10.35 -13.29
CA LYS A 82 2.06 10.47 -14.43
C LYS A 82 0.92 11.46 -14.18
N THR A 83 0.32 11.42 -12.98
CA THR A 83 -0.73 12.37 -12.61
C THR A 83 -0.22 13.81 -12.57
N VAL A 84 0.99 14.04 -12.05
CA VAL A 84 1.62 15.38 -12.03
C VAL A 84 1.92 15.85 -13.45
N GLU A 85 2.49 15.00 -14.30
CA GLU A 85 2.75 15.32 -15.71
C GLU A 85 1.47 15.68 -16.47
N GLU A 86 0.39 14.91 -16.27
CA GLU A 86 -0.92 15.20 -16.86
C GLU A 86 -1.49 16.52 -16.36
N TYR A 87 -1.31 16.84 -15.07
CA TYR A 87 -1.75 18.11 -14.49
C TYR A 87 -1.02 19.29 -15.12
N ILE A 88 0.32 19.23 -15.21
CA ILE A 88 1.15 20.27 -15.83
C ILE A 88 0.78 20.46 -17.30
N ARG A 89 0.57 19.36 -18.05
CA ARG A 89 0.17 19.44 -19.47
C ARG A 89 -1.16 20.17 -19.67
N LYS A 90 -2.10 20.03 -18.72
CA LYS A 90 -3.40 20.71 -18.75
C LYS A 90 -3.34 22.16 -18.26
N HIS A 91 -2.31 22.52 -17.50
CA HIS A 91 -2.13 23.86 -16.93
C HIS A 91 -0.72 24.37 -17.27
N PRO A 92 -0.41 24.57 -18.57
CA PRO A 92 0.85 25.19 -18.96
C PRO A 92 0.95 26.61 -18.39
N PRO A 93 2.17 27.08 -18.07
CA PRO A 93 2.41 28.39 -17.48
C PRO A 93 1.93 29.55 -18.37
#